data_AF-A0A935MZ88-F1
#
_entry.id   AF-A0A935MZ88-F1
#
_cell.length_a   1.000
_cell.length_b   1.000
_cell.length_c   1.000
_cell.angle_alpha   90.00
_cell.angle_beta   90.00
_cell.angle_gamma   90.00
#
_symmetry.space_group_name_H-M   'P 1'
#
loop_
_entity.id
_entity.type
_entity.pdbx_description
1 polymer ?
#
loop_
_entity_poly.entity_id
_entity_poly.type
_entity_poly.pdbx_seq_one_letter_code
_entity_poly.pdbx_strand_id
1 'polypeptide(L)'
;MKERDYEIVTPDDELFENLNDLGAFRTGGKTDKEIEDDYNERTAYIEENLWSKVQRVGKKISFAKDVIALYNYMKDSYVSWHRKAIVVMGLIYFISPIDTIPDIAPLIGYLDDLGVITALIKFLGSELIPYYDSKYRK
;
A
#
# COMPACT_ATOMS: atom_id res chain seq x y z
N MET A 1 -33.55 -10.04 3.50
CA MET A 1 -32.31 -9.52 2.89
C MET A 1 -31.32 -9.41 4.04
N LYS A 2 -30.29 -10.27 4.09
CA LYS A 2 -29.40 -10.42 5.25
C LYS A 2 -28.21 -9.49 5.05
N GLU A 3 -28.06 -8.49 5.92
CA GLU A 3 -26.87 -7.65 5.98
C GLU A 3 -25.69 -8.54 6.36
N ARG A 4 -24.63 -8.52 5.54
CA ARG A 4 -23.37 -9.19 5.86
C ARG A 4 -22.52 -8.17 6.61
N ASP A 5 -22.46 -8.32 7.92
CA ASP A 5 -21.49 -7.63 8.75
C ASP A 5 -20.10 -8.08 8.31
N TYR A 6 -19.37 -7.17 7.66
CA TYR A 6 -17.96 -7.37 7.41
C TYR A 6 -17.24 -6.98 8.69
N GLU A 7 -16.93 -7.97 9.54
CA GLU A 7 -15.95 -7.80 10.60
C GLU A 7 -14.66 -7.29 9.98
N ILE A 8 -14.32 -6.03 10.28
CA ILE A 8 -13.02 -5.46 9.95
C ILE A 8 -12.06 -6.08 10.96
N VAL A 9 -11.44 -7.19 10.58
CA VAL A 9 -10.30 -7.75 11.31
C VAL A 9 -9.17 -6.75 11.18
N THR A 10 -9.05 -5.87 12.18
CA THR A 10 -7.84 -5.08 12.38
C THR A 10 -6.76 -6.07 12.79
N PRO A 11 -5.68 -6.23 12.02
CA PRO A 11 -4.57 -7.02 12.50
C PRO A 11 -4.03 -6.34 13.75
N ASP A 12 -4.09 -7.08 14.84
CA ASP A 12 -3.63 -6.70 16.15
C ASP A 12 -2.15 -6.30 16.08
N ASP A 13 -1.72 -5.38 16.96
CA ASP A 13 -0.33 -4.89 16.99
C ASP A 13 0.71 -6.02 17.08
N GLU A 14 0.32 -7.23 17.51
CA GLU A 14 1.15 -8.45 17.50
C GLU A 14 1.67 -8.83 16.10
N LEU A 15 0.89 -8.66 15.03
CA LEU A 15 1.38 -8.92 13.66
C LEU A 15 2.52 -7.96 13.29
N PHE A 16 2.48 -6.74 13.82
CA PHE A 16 3.46 -5.70 13.55
C PHE A 16 4.67 -5.78 14.49
N GLU A 17 4.50 -6.21 15.74
CA GLU A 17 5.62 -6.53 16.63
C GLU A 17 6.49 -7.65 16.04
N ASN A 18 5.87 -8.70 15.50
CA ASN A 18 6.58 -9.74 14.76
C ASN A 18 7.28 -9.21 13.49
N LEU A 19 6.72 -8.18 12.85
CA LEU A 19 7.34 -7.52 11.70
C LEU A 19 8.51 -6.59 12.09
N ASN A 20 8.52 -6.01 13.30
CA ASN A 20 9.68 -5.28 13.82
C ASN A 20 10.90 -6.20 13.95
N ASP A 21 10.69 -7.39 14.52
CA ASP A 21 11.74 -8.42 14.63
C ASP A 21 12.17 -8.94 13.26
N LEU A 22 11.25 -9.01 12.30
CA LEU A 22 11.53 -9.32 10.90
C LEU A 22 12.26 -8.19 10.15
N GLY A 23 12.04 -6.93 10.52
CA GLY A 23 12.74 -5.77 10.00
C GLY A 23 14.23 -5.80 10.34
N ALA A 24 14.55 -6.28 11.54
CA ALA A 24 15.93 -6.57 11.98
C ALA A 24 16.53 -7.81 11.30
N PHE A 25 15.71 -8.76 10.82
CA PHE A 25 16.17 -10.01 10.18
C PHE A 25 16.25 -9.95 8.64
N ARG A 26 15.42 -9.14 7.97
CA ARG A 26 15.38 -8.99 6.50
C ARG A 26 16.30 -7.91 5.94
N THR A 27 16.81 -7.00 6.77
CA THR A 27 17.93 -6.13 6.40
C THR A 27 19.19 -6.99 6.33
N GLY A 28 19.35 -7.75 5.25
CA GLY A 28 20.46 -8.68 5.02
C GLY A 28 21.82 -7.98 4.88
N GLY A 29 22.31 -7.37 5.96
CA GLY A 29 23.57 -6.63 5.99
C GLY A 29 23.55 -5.26 5.28
N LYS A 30 22.38 -4.76 4.85
CA LYS A 30 22.26 -3.43 4.26
C LYS A 30 22.52 -2.35 5.31
N THR A 31 23.38 -1.40 4.97
CA THR A 31 23.64 -0.19 5.76
C THR A 31 22.44 0.75 5.76
N ASP A 32 22.35 1.64 6.76
CA ASP A 32 21.26 2.64 6.86
C ASP A 32 21.08 3.44 5.56
N LYS A 33 22.19 3.76 4.89
CA LYS A 33 22.20 4.46 3.62
C LYS A 33 21.56 3.64 2.49
N GLU A 34 21.88 2.34 2.41
CA GLU A 34 21.29 1.45 1.40
C GLU A 34 19.78 1.22 1.62
N ILE A 35 19.32 1.29 2.87
CA ILE A 35 17.89 1.23 3.20
C ILE A 35 17.18 2.51 2.75
N GLU A 36 17.78 3.67 3.02
CA GLU A 36 17.25 4.96 2.59
C GLU A 36 17.20 5.07 1.07
N ASP A 37 18.25 4.66 0.37
CA ASP A 37 18.32 4.65 -1.09
C ASP A 37 17.26 3.70 -1.70
N ASP A 38 17.09 2.48 -1.16
CA ASP A 38 16.07 1.50 -1.58
C ASP A 38 14.64 2.06 -1.39
N TYR A 39 14.39 2.72 -0.27
CA TYR A 39 13.11 3.38 -0.01
C TYR A 39 12.85 4.54 -0.99
N ASN A 40 13.86 5.37 -1.24
CA ASN A 40 13.76 6.50 -2.17
C ASN A 40 13.51 6.03 -3.61
N GLU A 41 14.19 4.97 -4.06
CA GLU A 41 13.99 4.38 -5.38
C GLU A 41 12.56 3.83 -5.53
N ARG A 42 12.08 3.08 -4.54
CA ARG A 42 10.71 2.53 -4.53
C ARG A 42 9.65 3.61 -4.55
N THR A 43 9.82 4.66 -3.75
CA THR A 43 8.86 5.77 -3.70
C THR A 43 8.86 6.58 -4.99
N ALA A 44 10.02 6.81 -5.61
CA ALA A 44 10.12 7.44 -6.92
C ALA A 44 9.40 6.62 -8.01
N TYR A 45 9.60 5.30 -8.03
CA TYR A 45 8.88 4.40 -8.93
C TYR A 45 7.36 4.50 -8.76
N ILE A 46 6.88 4.56 -7.50
CA ILE A 46 5.47 4.77 -7.20
C ILE A 46 4.99 6.10 -7.80
N GLU A 47 5.70 7.20 -7.56
CA GLU A 47 5.30 8.53 -8.05
C GLU A 47 5.14 8.62 -9.56
N GLU A 48 6.07 8.02 -10.30
CA GLU A 48 6.09 8.06 -11.75
C GLU A 48 4.96 7.22 -12.38
N ASN A 49 4.64 6.09 -11.76
CA ASN A 49 3.80 5.06 -12.38
C ASN A 49 2.38 4.98 -11.78
N LEU A 50 2.17 5.46 -10.55
CA LEU A 50 0.88 5.37 -9.86
C LEU A 50 -0.23 6.09 -10.60
N TRP A 51 0.01 7.33 -11.05
CA TRP A 51 -1.03 8.13 -11.70
C TRP A 51 -1.49 7.52 -13.01
N SER A 52 -0.56 7.00 -13.81
CA SER A 52 -0.86 6.30 -15.07
C SER A 52 -1.72 5.05 -14.82
N LYS A 53 -1.44 4.30 -13.74
CA LYS A 53 -2.24 3.13 -13.35
C LYS A 53 -3.62 3.54 -12.84
N VAL A 54 -3.70 4.54 -11.96
CA VAL A 54 -4.97 5.06 -11.43
C VAL A 54 -5.86 5.61 -12.54
N GLN A 55 -5.33 6.31 -13.53
CA GLN A 55 -6.14 6.79 -14.66
C GLN A 55 -6.69 5.64 -15.51
N ARG A 56 -5.95 4.53 -15.63
CA ARG A 56 -6.34 3.35 -16.40
C ARG A 56 -7.42 2.51 -15.70
N VAL A 57 -7.32 2.36 -14.38
CA VAL A 57 -8.18 1.48 -13.57
C VAL A 57 -9.29 2.26 -12.82
N GLY A 58 -9.03 3.52 -12.47
CA GLY A 58 -9.80 4.34 -11.54
C GLY A 58 -11.01 5.05 -12.13
N LYS A 59 -11.82 4.38 -12.94
CA LYS A 59 -13.12 4.93 -13.40
C LYS A 59 -14.09 5.24 -12.24
N LYS A 60 -13.80 4.79 -11.02
CA LYS A 60 -14.54 5.10 -9.80
C LYS A 60 -13.85 6.18 -8.99
N ILE A 61 -14.59 7.26 -8.72
CA ILE A 61 -14.13 8.42 -7.92
C ILE A 61 -13.66 8.00 -6.52
N SER A 62 -14.29 7.00 -5.89
CA SER A 62 -13.90 6.52 -4.55
C SER A 62 -12.53 5.86 -4.55
N PHE A 63 -12.26 4.99 -5.53
CA PHE A 63 -11.01 4.24 -5.61
C PHE A 63 -9.79 5.15 -5.82
N ALA A 64 -9.92 6.18 -6.67
CA ALA A 64 -8.86 7.17 -6.84
C ALA A 64 -8.55 7.90 -5.51
N LYS A 65 -9.57 8.21 -4.70
CA LYS A 65 -9.38 8.82 -3.38
C LYS A 65 -8.67 7.89 -2.40
N ASP A 66 -9.00 6.61 -2.41
CA ASP A 66 -8.34 5.61 -1.57
C ASP A 66 -6.84 5.51 -1.87
N VAL A 67 -6.49 5.46 -3.16
CA VAL A 67 -5.09 5.41 -3.60
C VAL A 67 -4.33 6.70 -3.26
N ILE A 68 -4.99 7.87 -3.38
CA ILE A 68 -4.42 9.15 -2.94
C ILE A 68 -4.18 9.16 -1.43
N ALA A 69 -5.11 8.64 -0.63
CA ALA A 69 -4.96 8.55 0.82
C ALA A 69 -3.77 7.66 1.21
N LEU A 70 -3.61 6.50 0.55
CA LEU A 70 -2.46 5.61 0.75
C LEU A 70 -1.14 6.29 0.37
N TYR A 71 -1.12 7.03 -0.75
CA TYR A 71 0.07 7.79 -1.15
C TYR A 71 0.44 8.87 -0.12
N ASN A 72 -0.54 9.61 0.41
CA ASN A 72 -0.31 10.60 1.45
C ASN A 72 0.18 9.95 2.76
N TYR A 73 -0.42 8.82 3.14
CA TYR A 73 -0.03 8.04 4.32
C TYR A 73 1.43 7.60 4.24
N MET A 74 1.87 7.13 3.07
CA MET A 74 3.28 6.76 2.83
C MET A 74 4.24 7.94 3.01
N LYS A 75 3.84 9.15 2.64
CA LYS A 75 4.67 10.36 2.72
C LYS A 75 4.73 11.00 4.11
N ASP A 76 3.82 10.66 5.01
CA ASP A 76 3.74 11.30 6.31
C ASP A 76 4.90 10.86 7.23
N SER A 77 5.74 11.80 7.68
CA SER A 77 6.86 11.52 8.59
C SER A 77 6.44 10.92 9.94
N TYR A 78 5.20 11.17 10.40
CA TYR A 78 4.66 10.66 11.66
C TYR A 78 4.23 9.19 11.58
N VAL A 79 4.10 8.62 10.39
CA VAL A 79 3.76 7.21 10.20
C VAL A 79 5.01 6.36 10.42
N SER A 80 4.89 5.32 11.25
CA SER A 80 5.97 4.36 11.50
C SER A 80 6.48 3.71 10.21
N TRP A 81 7.78 3.42 10.15
CA TRP A 81 8.41 2.96 8.92
C TRP A 81 7.85 1.62 8.41
N HIS A 82 7.51 0.68 9.29
CA HIS A 82 6.91 -0.60 8.92
C HIS A 82 5.56 -0.42 8.23
N ARG A 83 4.74 0.50 8.74
CA ARG A 83 3.43 0.82 8.14
C ARG A 83 3.61 1.46 6.76
N LYS A 84 4.61 2.34 6.58
CA LYS A 84 4.98 2.85 5.25
C LYS A 84 5.40 1.73 4.31
N ALA A 85 6.23 0.80 4.77
CA ALA A 85 6.75 -0.30 3.96
C ALA A 85 5.60 -1.18 3.41
N ILE A 86 4.59 -1.48 4.23
CA ILE A 86 3.41 -2.24 3.79
C ILE A 86 2.65 -1.51 2.68
N VAL A 87 2.46 -0.19 2.83
CA VAL A 87 1.80 0.63 1.81
C VAL A 87 2.62 0.72 0.53
N VAL A 88 3.92 0.96 0.63
CA VAL A 88 4.86 0.97 -0.51
C VAL A 88 4.77 -0.35 -1.28
N MET A 89 4.84 -1.48 -0.58
CA MET A 89 4.79 -2.80 -1.21
C MET A 89 3.47 -3.05 -1.92
N GLY A 90 2.33 -2.71 -1.30
CA GLY A 90 1.04 -2.89 -1.94
C GLY A 90 0.78 -1.90 -3.09
N LEU A 91 1.32 -0.67 -3.03
CA LEU A 91 1.26 0.28 -4.15
C LEU A 91 2.14 -0.17 -5.33
N ILE A 92 3.34 -0.71 -5.09
CA ILE A 92 4.19 -1.29 -6.13
C ILE A 92 3.47 -2.44 -6.84
N TYR A 93 2.88 -3.35 -6.06
CA TYR A 93 2.09 -4.46 -6.59
C TYR A 93 0.93 -3.97 -7.47
N PHE A 94 0.19 -2.96 -6.98
CA PHE A 94 -0.90 -2.34 -7.74
C PHE A 94 -0.44 -1.70 -9.06
N ILE A 95 0.73 -1.05 -9.05
CA ILE A 95 1.29 -0.36 -10.22
C ILE A 95 1.71 -1.34 -11.30
N SER A 96 2.46 -2.38 -10.92
CA SER A 96 2.97 -3.39 -11.85
C SER A 96 2.47 -4.78 -11.49
N PRO A 97 1.27 -5.17 -11.95
CA PRO A 97 0.78 -6.54 -11.81
C PRO A 97 1.49 -7.52 -12.77
N ILE A 98 2.58 -7.09 -13.43
CA ILE A 98 3.23 -7.83 -14.51
C ILE A 98 4.43 -8.64 -14.01
N ASP A 99 5.05 -8.30 -12.88
CA ASP A 99 6.39 -8.82 -12.56
C ASP A 99 6.40 -10.11 -11.71
N THR A 100 5.37 -10.96 -11.77
CA THR A 100 5.40 -12.27 -11.09
C THR A 100 4.81 -13.44 -11.87
N ILE A 101 4.10 -13.24 -12.99
CA ILE A 101 3.64 -14.36 -13.82
C ILE A 101 3.73 -13.99 -15.31
N PRO A 102 4.89 -14.22 -15.95
CA PRO A 102 4.88 -14.48 -17.38
C PRO A 102 4.11 -15.80 -17.61
N ASP A 103 3.09 -15.73 -18.46
CA ASP A 103 2.45 -16.85 -19.20
C ASP A 103 1.09 -17.48 -18.81
N ILE A 104 0.29 -17.06 -17.79
CA ILE A 104 -0.95 -17.85 -17.49
C ILE A 104 -2.27 -17.10 -17.16
N ALA A 105 -2.44 -15.78 -17.33
CA ALA A 105 -3.78 -15.20 -17.06
C ALA A 105 -4.12 -13.91 -17.80
N PRO A 106 -4.48 -13.94 -19.10
CA PRO A 106 -4.94 -12.75 -19.82
C PRO A 106 -6.28 -12.17 -19.32
N LEU A 107 -7.00 -12.85 -18.42
CA LEU A 107 -8.39 -12.50 -18.05
C LEU A 107 -8.66 -12.26 -16.55
N ILE A 108 -7.71 -12.50 -15.64
CA ILE A 108 -7.94 -12.47 -14.18
C ILE A 108 -7.23 -11.30 -13.46
N GLY A 109 -6.31 -10.59 -14.13
CA GLY A 109 -5.38 -9.65 -13.47
C GLY A 109 -6.00 -8.40 -12.80
N TYR A 110 -7.20 -7.96 -13.17
CA TYR A 110 -7.76 -6.70 -12.64
C TYR A 110 -8.50 -6.83 -11.29
N LEU A 111 -8.95 -8.04 -10.94
CA LEU A 111 -9.64 -8.31 -9.68
C LEU A 111 -8.65 -8.40 -8.51
N ASP A 112 -7.43 -8.88 -8.78
CA ASP A 112 -6.38 -9.03 -7.78
C ASP A 112 -5.82 -7.67 -7.32
N ASP A 113 -5.61 -6.74 -8.26
CA ASP A 113 -5.14 -5.36 -7.99
C ASP A 113 -6.05 -4.56 -7.05
N LEU A 114 -7.36 -4.63 -7.28
CA LEU A 114 -8.36 -3.97 -6.43
C LEU A 114 -8.47 -4.65 -5.06
N GLY A 115 -8.25 -5.97 -5.03
CA GLY A 115 -8.19 -6.76 -3.80
C GLY A 115 -7.10 -6.28 -2.87
N VAL A 116 -5.89 -6.06 -3.39
CA VAL A 116 -4.74 -5.57 -2.60
C VAL A 116 -4.99 -4.18 -2.03
N ILE A 117 -5.48 -3.24 -2.83
CA ILE A 117 -5.81 -1.89 -2.33
C ILE A 117 -6.93 -1.95 -1.28
N THR A 118 -7.97 -2.76 -1.53
CA THR A 118 -9.06 -2.96 -0.55
C THR A 118 -8.55 -3.57 0.74
N ALA A 119 -7.62 -4.54 0.66
CA ALA A 119 -7.00 -5.15 1.83
C ALA A 119 -6.17 -4.13 2.61
N LEU A 120 -5.38 -3.29 1.93
CA LEU A 120 -4.63 -2.20 2.57
C LEU A 120 -5.55 -1.20 3.29
N ILE A 121 -6.65 -0.79 2.67
CA ILE A 121 -7.60 0.13 3.31
C ILE A 121 -8.21 -0.51 4.56
N LYS A 122 -8.62 -1.78 4.48
CA LYS A 122 -9.18 -2.51 5.63
C LYS A 122 -8.15 -2.68 6.75
N PHE A 123 -6.91 -2.98 6.38
CA PHE A 123 -5.78 -3.18 7.27
C PHE A 123 -5.42 -1.91 8.04
N LEU A 124 -5.33 -0.77 7.35
CA LEU A 124 -5.04 0.53 7.96
C LEU A 124 -6.25 1.12 8.68
N GLY A 125 -7.47 0.71 8.30
CA GLY A 125 -8.71 1.04 9.00
C GLY A 125 -8.87 2.53 9.27
N SER A 126 -8.97 2.89 10.55
CA SER A 126 -9.16 4.28 10.99
C SER A 126 -7.95 5.17 10.78
N GLU A 127 -6.75 4.61 10.63
CA GLU A 127 -5.53 5.41 10.44
C GLU A 127 -5.50 6.11 9.08
N LEU A 128 -6.20 5.57 8.09
CA LEU A 128 -6.26 6.15 6.74
C LEU A 128 -7.26 7.30 6.64
N ILE A 129 -8.26 7.36 7.55
CA ILE A 129 -9.35 8.36 7.56
C ILE A 129 -8.83 9.80 7.40
N PRO A 130 -7.78 10.24 8.12
CA PRO A 130 -7.31 11.61 8.02
C PRO A 130 -6.70 11.94 6.66
N TYR A 131 -6.14 10.95 5.95
CA TYR A 131 -5.43 11.13 4.69
C TYR A 131 -6.33 11.23 3.47
N TYR A 132 -7.65 11.02 3.64
CA TYR A 132 -8.67 11.30 2.63
C TYR A 132 -8.90 12.80 2.42
N ASP A 133 -8.62 13.62 3.43
CA ASP A 133 -8.60 15.07 3.29
C ASP A 133 -7.16 15.53 2.99
N SER A 134 -6.95 16.06 1.78
CA SER A 134 -5.63 16.53 1.33
C SER A 134 -5.09 17.74 2.11
N LYS A 135 -5.90 18.31 3.02
CA LYS A 135 -5.51 19.37 3.96
C LYS A 135 -5.05 18.83 5.32
N TYR A 136 -5.18 17.54 5.58
CA TYR A 136 -4.75 16.98 6.85
C TYR A 136 -3.21 17.02 6.95
N ARG A 137 -2.71 17.93 7.80
CA ARG A 137 -1.28 18.09 8.18
C ARG A 137 -0.31 18.55 7.08
N LYS A 138 -0.74 19.47 6.20
CA LYS A 138 0.19 20.34 5.44
C LYS A 138 0.62 21.54 6.26
#